data_AF-A0A959EX43-F1
#
_entry.id   AF-A0A959EX43-F1
#
_cell.length_a   1.000
_cell.length_b   1.000
_cell.length_c   1.000
_cell.angle_alpha   90.00
_cell.angle_beta   90.00
_cell.angle_gamma   90.00
#
_symmetry.space_group_name_H-M   'P 1'
#
loop_
_entity.id
_entity.type
_entity.pdbx_description
1 polymer ?
#
loop_
_entity_poly.entity_id
_entity_poly.type
_entity_poly.pdbx_seq_one_letter_code
_entity_poly.pdbx_strand_id
1 'polypeptide(L)'
;GLASVAVPAGFKFLNGDDGEMVLVDLWGNPPSAPGERSLGMLFPAEGGPADLEGYAINITFVEEGYIDDSDAKDIDYDELLETMQSDFSDSNDERVQMGYDPIELVGWASEPFYDSGQKKLHWALELQFGEDELHTLNYHIRILGRRGYLNCNVIGDMNSLPEVQRQIGTILPSISFNDGHRYADFDSKLDEVAAYGIGGL
;
A
#
# COMPACT_ATOMS: atom_id res chain seq x y z
N GLY A 1 -0.95 20.52 -6.00
CA GLY A 1 -1.35 19.39 -5.14
C GLY A 1 -0.17 18.45 -5.01
N LEU A 2 -0.15 17.57 -4.02
CA LEU A 2 0.95 16.64 -3.74
C LEU A 2 1.26 15.70 -4.91
N ALA A 3 0.22 15.00 -5.38
CA ALA A 3 0.31 13.99 -6.43
C ALA A 3 -0.87 14.12 -7.39
N SER A 4 -0.79 13.39 -8.51
CA SER A 4 -1.86 13.27 -9.49
C SER A 4 -2.13 11.81 -9.80
N VAL A 5 -3.40 11.50 -10.04
CA VAL A 5 -3.86 10.18 -10.51
C VAL A 5 -4.47 10.36 -11.89
N ALA A 6 -3.82 9.81 -12.92
CA ALA A 6 -4.35 9.70 -14.25
C ALA A 6 -5.16 8.40 -14.36
N VAL A 7 -6.43 8.45 -13.94
CA VAL A 7 -7.31 7.27 -13.84
C VAL A 7 -7.17 6.38 -15.09
N PRO A 8 -6.65 5.15 -14.95
CA PRO A 8 -6.40 4.31 -16.11
C PRO A 8 -7.68 3.89 -16.81
N ALA A 9 -7.58 3.57 -18.10
CA ALA A 9 -8.69 2.97 -18.83
C ALA A 9 -9.13 1.67 -18.15
N GLY A 10 -10.45 1.50 -17.97
CA GLY A 10 -10.99 0.35 -17.25
C GLY A 10 -11.03 0.53 -15.73
N PHE A 11 -10.72 1.71 -15.20
CA PHE A 11 -10.85 2.04 -13.79
C PHE A 11 -11.78 3.23 -13.55
N LYS A 12 -12.28 3.33 -12.32
CA LYS A 12 -12.98 4.49 -11.77
C LYS A 12 -12.32 4.91 -10.47
N PHE A 13 -12.48 6.19 -10.13
CA PHE A 13 -11.85 6.81 -8.96
C PHE A 13 -12.91 7.29 -7.97
N LEU A 14 -12.70 6.99 -6.70
CA LEU A 14 -13.38 7.60 -5.56
C LEU A 14 -12.44 8.58 -4.89
N ASN A 15 -13.00 9.69 -4.40
CA ASN A 15 -12.22 10.66 -3.63
C ASN A 15 -11.83 10.08 -2.25
N GLY A 16 -10.98 10.77 -1.51
CA GLY A 16 -10.48 10.30 -0.22
C GLY A 16 -11.58 10.08 0.85
N ASP A 17 -12.58 10.96 0.93
CA ASP A 17 -13.67 10.81 1.90
C ASP A 17 -14.55 9.59 1.58
N ASP A 18 -14.87 9.39 0.30
CA ASP A 18 -15.61 8.21 -0.16
C ASP A 18 -14.77 6.93 0.03
N GLY A 19 -13.46 6.99 -0.23
CA GLY A 19 -12.53 5.89 0.01
C GLY A 19 -12.47 5.49 1.48
N GLU A 20 -12.44 6.47 2.38
CA GLU A 20 -12.48 6.22 3.83
C GLU A 20 -13.79 5.54 4.25
N MET A 21 -14.92 6.03 3.75
CA MET A 21 -16.24 5.41 4.01
C MET A 21 -16.27 3.96 3.53
N VAL A 22 -15.67 3.65 2.37
CA VAL A 22 -15.55 2.26 1.92
C VAL A 22 -14.72 1.43 2.89
N LEU A 23 -13.52 1.88 3.26
CA LEU A 23 -12.61 1.11 4.11
C LEU A 23 -13.21 0.84 5.50
N VAL A 24 -13.79 1.85 6.13
CA VAL A 24 -14.22 1.79 7.53
C VAL A 24 -15.68 1.36 7.62
N ASP A 25 -16.58 2.08 6.96
CA ASP A 25 -18.03 1.89 7.17
C ASP A 25 -18.59 0.69 6.38
N LEU A 26 -18.04 0.39 5.20
CA LEU A 26 -18.50 -0.73 4.37
C LEU A 26 -17.70 -2.01 4.60
N TRP A 27 -16.37 -1.91 4.69
CA TRP A 27 -15.49 -3.08 4.83
C TRP A 27 -15.11 -3.41 6.28
N GLY A 28 -15.45 -2.53 7.24
CA GLY A 28 -15.28 -2.82 8.66
C GLY A 28 -13.84 -2.75 9.16
N ASN A 29 -12.94 -2.05 8.44
CA ASN A 29 -11.59 -1.84 8.93
C ASN A 29 -11.57 -0.87 10.12
N PRO A 30 -10.53 -0.93 10.97
CA PRO A 30 -10.28 0.11 11.95
C PRO A 30 -10.21 1.50 11.29
N PRO A 31 -10.62 2.58 12.00
CA PRO A 31 -10.44 3.94 11.51
C PRO A 31 -8.99 4.24 11.20
N SER A 32 -8.71 4.92 10.08
CA SER A 32 -7.34 5.31 9.73
C SER A 32 -6.72 6.21 10.81
N ALA A 33 -5.43 6.02 11.06
CA ALA A 33 -4.68 6.89 11.95
C ALA A 33 -4.62 8.33 11.40
N PRO A 34 -4.42 9.35 12.28
CA PRO A 34 -4.23 10.72 11.83
C PRO A 34 -3.07 10.83 10.84
N GLY A 35 -3.33 11.36 9.65
CA GLY A 35 -2.33 11.50 8.58
C GLY A 35 -2.32 10.35 7.56
N GLU A 36 -3.02 9.25 7.84
CA GLU A 36 -3.04 8.05 6.97
C GLU A 36 -4.37 7.85 6.25
N ARG A 37 -5.28 8.84 6.32
CA ARG A 37 -6.58 8.77 5.64
C ARG A 37 -6.41 8.61 4.13
N SER A 38 -7.38 7.94 3.51
CA SER A 38 -7.39 7.76 2.05
C SER A 38 -7.31 9.11 1.33
N LEU A 39 -6.40 9.22 0.36
CA LEU A 39 -6.35 10.30 -0.62
C LEU A 39 -7.27 10.02 -1.82
N GLY A 40 -7.69 8.78 -1.98
CA GLY A 40 -8.56 8.30 -3.03
C GLY A 40 -8.40 6.81 -3.25
N MET A 41 -9.35 6.24 -3.99
CA MET A 41 -9.41 4.81 -4.24
C MET A 41 -9.74 4.52 -5.70
N LEU A 42 -9.04 3.56 -6.30
CA LEU A 42 -9.35 3.08 -7.64
C LEU A 42 -10.07 1.73 -7.57
N PHE A 43 -11.07 1.56 -8.43
CA PHE A 43 -11.74 0.29 -8.67
C PHE A 43 -11.69 -0.05 -10.15
N PRO A 44 -11.65 -1.33 -10.53
CA PRO A 44 -12.06 -1.76 -11.86
C PRO A 44 -13.43 -1.15 -12.20
N ALA A 45 -13.63 -0.74 -13.46
CA ALA A 45 -14.81 -0.01 -13.90
C ALA A 45 -16.11 -0.79 -13.62
N GLU A 46 -16.08 -2.10 -13.86
CA GLU A 46 -17.20 -3.02 -13.69
C GLU A 46 -17.38 -3.50 -12.24
N GLY A 47 -16.36 -3.37 -11.39
CA GLY A 47 -16.41 -3.76 -9.97
C GLY A 47 -16.96 -2.66 -9.07
N GLY A 48 -16.76 -2.73 -7.75
CA GLY A 48 -17.11 -1.63 -6.85
C GLY A 48 -17.03 -2.01 -5.37
N PRO A 49 -17.38 -1.08 -4.46
CA PRO A 49 -17.27 -1.31 -3.02
C PRO A 49 -18.09 -2.50 -2.47
N ALA A 50 -19.13 -2.92 -3.19
CA ALA A 50 -19.99 -4.05 -2.83
C ALA A 50 -19.61 -5.36 -3.55
N ASP A 51 -18.60 -5.32 -4.42
CA ASP A 51 -18.09 -6.49 -5.13
C ASP A 51 -17.01 -7.17 -4.29
N LEU A 52 -17.42 -8.17 -3.52
CA LEU A 52 -16.55 -8.87 -2.56
C LEU A 52 -15.51 -9.79 -3.22
N GLU A 53 -15.71 -10.14 -4.50
CA GLU A 53 -14.75 -10.92 -5.31
C GLU A 53 -13.83 -9.99 -6.14
N GLY A 54 -14.04 -8.68 -6.03
CA GLY A 54 -13.25 -7.67 -6.70
C GLY A 54 -12.06 -7.22 -5.88
N TYR A 55 -11.29 -6.29 -6.46
CA TYR A 55 -10.23 -5.59 -5.74
C TYR A 55 -10.38 -4.08 -5.87
N ALA A 56 -9.80 -3.36 -4.91
CA ALA A 56 -9.64 -1.91 -4.96
C ALA A 56 -8.18 -1.54 -4.71
N ILE A 57 -7.83 -0.29 -5.03
CA ILE A 57 -6.50 0.26 -4.77
C ILE A 57 -6.68 1.51 -3.93
N ASN A 58 -6.37 1.42 -2.64
CA ASN A 58 -6.37 2.57 -1.77
C ASN A 58 -5.05 3.34 -1.89
N ILE A 59 -5.12 4.67 -1.96
CA ILE A 59 -3.94 5.54 -2.05
C ILE A 59 -3.85 6.36 -0.78
N THR A 60 -2.75 6.25 -0.05
CA THR A 60 -2.43 7.11 1.10
C THR A 60 -1.07 7.78 0.89
N PHE A 61 -0.76 8.79 1.70
CA PHE A 61 0.56 9.41 1.74
C PHE A 61 1.08 9.35 3.17
N VAL A 62 2.34 8.96 3.32
CA VAL A 62 3.03 8.93 4.60
C VAL A 62 4.18 9.94 4.55
N GLU A 63 4.11 10.96 5.40
CA GLU A 63 5.06 12.08 5.44
C GLU A 63 6.15 11.81 6.50
N GLU A 64 7.20 11.11 6.10
CA GLU A 64 8.29 10.70 7.00
C GLU A 64 9.66 11.28 6.59
N GLY A 65 9.66 12.22 5.65
CA GLY A 65 10.87 12.80 5.09
C GLY A 65 11.39 12.04 3.87
N TYR A 66 12.56 12.46 3.38
CA TYR A 66 13.22 11.82 2.25
C TYR A 66 13.76 10.45 2.66
N ILE A 67 13.27 9.39 2.03
CA ILE A 67 13.71 8.01 2.26
C ILE A 67 14.95 7.75 1.42
N ASP A 68 16.09 7.49 2.04
CA ASP A 68 17.28 7.09 1.29
C ASP A 68 17.11 5.67 0.72
N ASP A 69 17.44 5.48 -0.57
CA ASP A 69 17.28 4.19 -1.25
C ASP A 69 18.61 3.47 -1.52
N SER A 70 19.71 3.92 -0.93
CA SER A 70 21.03 3.39 -1.25
C SER A 70 21.25 1.96 -0.78
N ASP A 71 20.52 1.53 0.26
CA ASP A 71 20.53 0.20 0.87
C ASP A 71 19.49 -0.77 0.29
N ALA A 72 18.74 -0.37 -0.76
CA ALA A 72 17.68 -1.21 -1.36
C ALA A 72 18.15 -2.61 -1.80
N LYS A 73 19.43 -2.76 -2.12
CA LYS A 73 20.02 -4.02 -2.61
C LYS A 73 20.48 -4.94 -1.48
N ASP A 74 20.55 -4.40 -0.27
CA ASP A 74 21.09 -5.08 0.90
C ASP A 74 19.95 -5.58 1.82
N ILE A 75 18.69 -5.39 1.42
CA ILE A 75 17.52 -5.86 2.16
C ILE A 75 17.46 -7.39 2.13
N ASP A 76 17.38 -8.00 3.31
CA ASP A 76 17.07 -9.41 3.48
C ASP A 76 15.55 -9.58 3.58
N TYR A 77 14.91 -10.03 2.50
CA TYR A 77 13.45 -10.18 2.44
C TYR A 77 12.92 -11.40 3.20
N ASP A 78 13.79 -12.35 3.56
CA ASP A 78 13.41 -13.46 4.41
C ASP A 78 13.34 -12.98 5.88
N GLU A 79 14.38 -12.25 6.34
CA GLU A 79 14.37 -11.63 7.68
C GLU A 79 13.23 -10.60 7.82
N LEU A 80 12.96 -9.83 6.76
CA LEU A 80 11.83 -8.89 6.75
C LEU A 80 10.49 -9.62 6.91
N LEU A 81 10.29 -10.74 6.20
CA LEU A 81 9.05 -11.51 6.33
C LEU A 81 8.87 -12.05 7.75
N GLU A 82 9.92 -12.62 8.33
CA GLU A 82 9.88 -13.12 9.71
C GLU A 82 9.54 -12.01 10.71
N THR A 83 10.12 -10.82 10.53
CA THR A 83 9.82 -9.64 11.36
C THR A 83 8.35 -9.23 11.22
N MET A 84 7.85 -9.12 9.98
CA MET A 84 6.44 -8.78 9.72
C MET A 84 5.49 -9.81 10.34
N GLN A 85 5.79 -11.11 10.23
CA GLN A 85 4.98 -12.16 10.85
C GLN A 85 4.92 -12.02 12.37
N SER A 86 6.04 -11.65 13.01
CA SER A 86 6.08 -11.34 14.44
C SER A 86 5.21 -10.12 14.78
N ASP A 87 5.30 -9.04 14.00
CA ASP A 87 4.52 -7.82 14.22
C ASP A 87 3.01 -8.07 14.10
N PHE A 88 2.58 -8.87 13.12
CA PHE A 88 1.18 -9.30 12.99
C PHE A 88 0.75 -10.10 14.23
N SER A 89 1.55 -11.07 14.66
CA SER A 89 1.27 -11.87 15.87
C SER A 89 1.15 -11.00 17.12
N ASP A 90 2.08 -10.06 17.33
CA ASP A 90 2.11 -9.20 18.50
C ASP A 90 0.94 -8.19 18.53
N SER A 91 0.48 -7.74 17.35
CA SER A 91 -0.66 -6.82 17.23
C SER A 91 -2.04 -7.48 17.42
N ASN A 92 -2.13 -8.81 17.28
CA ASN A 92 -3.40 -9.53 17.31
C ASN A 92 -4.12 -9.45 18.65
N ASP A 93 -3.38 -9.42 19.77
CA ASP A 93 -3.96 -9.31 21.10
C ASP A 93 -4.80 -8.03 21.27
N GLU A 94 -4.30 -6.89 20.77
CA GLU A 94 -5.03 -5.62 20.80
C GLU A 94 -6.20 -5.63 19.81
N ARG A 95 -5.97 -6.15 18.60
CA ARG A 95 -6.97 -6.26 17.54
C ARG A 95 -8.20 -7.07 17.99
N VAL A 96 -7.98 -8.20 18.65
CA VAL A 96 -9.06 -9.04 19.22
C VAL A 96 -9.77 -8.34 20.38
N GLN A 97 -9.05 -7.62 21.24
CA GLN A 97 -9.67 -6.82 22.31
C GLN A 97 -10.59 -5.73 21.76
N MET A 98 -10.28 -5.19 20.58
CA MET A 98 -11.11 -4.22 19.87
C MET A 98 -12.26 -4.85 19.08
N GLY A 99 -12.38 -6.18 19.05
CA GLY A 99 -13.46 -6.92 18.40
C GLY A 99 -13.24 -7.23 16.92
N TYR A 100 -12.00 -7.14 16.43
CA TYR A 100 -11.63 -7.56 15.07
C TYR A 100 -11.02 -8.96 15.08
N ASP A 101 -11.15 -9.68 13.97
CA ASP A 101 -10.52 -10.99 13.79
C ASP A 101 -8.99 -10.87 13.76
N PRO A 102 -8.24 -11.83 14.33
CA PRO A 102 -6.78 -11.83 14.22
C PRO A 102 -6.35 -11.98 12.76
N ILE A 103 -5.14 -11.54 12.45
CA ILE A 103 -4.54 -11.64 11.12
C ILE A 103 -3.29 -12.52 11.22
N GLU A 104 -3.19 -13.49 10.33
CA GLU A 104 -1.97 -14.25 10.08
C GLU A 104 -1.38 -13.84 8.73
N LEU A 105 -0.10 -13.45 8.74
CA LEU A 105 0.66 -13.28 7.51
C LEU A 105 1.22 -14.64 7.06
N VAL A 106 0.58 -15.23 6.04
CA VAL A 106 0.96 -16.54 5.49
C VAL A 106 2.32 -16.46 4.80
N GLY A 107 2.57 -15.37 4.06
CA GLY A 107 3.83 -15.15 3.38
C GLY A 107 3.75 -14.12 2.25
N TRP A 108 4.79 -14.10 1.42
CA TRP A 108 4.79 -13.33 0.17
C TRP A 108 3.88 -13.97 -0.88
N ALA A 109 2.83 -13.26 -1.28
CA ALA A 109 2.09 -13.54 -2.51
C ALA A 109 2.89 -13.11 -3.76
N SER A 110 3.75 -12.09 -3.60
CA SER A 110 4.74 -11.65 -4.58
C SER A 110 5.93 -11.09 -3.81
N GLU A 111 7.12 -11.62 -4.08
CA GLU A 111 8.35 -11.15 -3.45
C GLU A 111 8.56 -9.65 -3.68
N PRO A 112 9.18 -8.94 -2.72
CA PRO A 112 9.51 -7.54 -2.88
C PRO A 112 10.45 -7.26 -4.05
N PHE A 113 10.20 -6.16 -4.75
CA PHE A 113 11.03 -5.68 -5.84
C PHE A 113 11.15 -4.16 -5.84
N TYR A 114 12.38 -3.68 -5.95
CA TYR A 114 12.67 -2.25 -6.06
C TYR A 114 13.10 -1.83 -7.47
N ASP A 115 12.31 -0.97 -8.10
CA ASP A 115 12.69 -0.25 -9.32
C ASP A 115 13.36 1.08 -8.95
N SER A 116 14.70 1.06 -8.92
CA SER A 116 15.51 2.27 -8.67
C SER A 116 15.35 3.38 -9.73
N GLY A 117 14.93 3.04 -10.94
CA GLY A 117 14.70 4.01 -12.01
C GLY A 117 13.40 4.78 -11.83
N GLN A 118 12.36 4.11 -11.32
CA GLN A 118 11.07 4.73 -11.01
C GLN A 118 10.91 5.15 -9.54
N LYS A 119 11.86 4.76 -8.68
CA LYS A 119 11.81 4.95 -7.22
C LYS A 119 10.54 4.32 -6.62
N LYS A 120 10.29 3.05 -6.98
CA LYS A 120 9.13 2.29 -6.54
C LYS A 120 9.53 0.95 -5.95
N LEU A 121 9.07 0.70 -4.73
CA LEU A 121 9.16 -0.61 -4.07
C LEU A 121 7.77 -1.24 -4.10
N HIS A 122 7.68 -2.51 -4.46
CA HIS A 122 6.39 -3.21 -4.42
C HIS A 122 6.53 -4.67 -4.02
N TRP A 123 5.50 -5.20 -3.37
CA TRP A 123 5.41 -6.58 -2.89
C TRP A 123 3.94 -6.95 -2.71
N ALA A 124 3.66 -8.23 -2.47
CA ALA A 124 2.32 -8.65 -2.07
C ALA A 124 2.37 -9.63 -0.91
N LEU A 125 1.42 -9.48 0.00
CA LEU A 125 1.19 -10.32 1.16
C LEU A 125 -0.05 -11.19 0.92
N GLU A 126 0.04 -12.42 1.38
CA GLU A 126 -1.12 -13.30 1.57
C GLU A 126 -1.49 -13.28 3.06
N LEU A 127 -2.69 -12.80 3.38
CA LEU A 127 -3.18 -12.63 4.74
C LEU A 127 -4.38 -13.53 4.99
N GLN A 128 -4.37 -14.25 6.10
CA GLN A 128 -5.53 -14.98 6.60
C GLN A 128 -6.16 -14.18 7.75
N PHE A 129 -7.48 -13.94 7.67
CA PHE A 129 -8.23 -13.29 8.73
C PHE A 129 -9.04 -14.34 9.49
N GLY A 130 -8.88 -14.40 10.82
CA GLY A 130 -9.54 -15.40 11.66
C GLY A 130 -9.33 -16.82 11.14
N GLU A 131 -10.43 -17.51 10.83
CA GLU A 131 -10.45 -18.88 10.30
C GLU A 131 -10.98 -18.92 8.85
N ASP A 132 -10.96 -17.78 8.14
CA ASP A 132 -11.50 -17.68 6.79
C ASP A 132 -10.72 -18.59 5.82
N GLU A 133 -11.44 -19.34 4.98
CA GLU A 133 -10.84 -20.23 3.96
C GLU A 133 -10.26 -19.44 2.78
N LEU A 134 -10.78 -18.24 2.52
CA LEU A 134 -10.33 -17.36 1.44
C LEU A 134 -9.37 -16.32 2.01
N HIS A 135 -8.11 -16.40 1.58
CA HIS A 135 -7.09 -15.45 2.00
C HIS A 135 -7.21 -14.11 1.25
N THR A 136 -6.86 -13.04 1.95
CA THR A 136 -6.81 -11.67 1.45
C THR A 136 -5.46 -11.39 0.80
N LEU A 137 -5.49 -10.78 -0.37
CA LEU A 137 -4.35 -10.17 -1.04
C LEU A 137 -4.16 -8.74 -0.54
N ASN A 138 -2.96 -8.41 -0.07
CA ASN A 138 -2.51 -7.03 0.11
C ASN A 138 -1.29 -6.78 -0.77
N TYR A 139 -1.47 -6.08 -1.88
CA TYR A 139 -0.38 -5.73 -2.80
C TYR A 139 0.05 -4.28 -2.56
N HIS A 140 1.22 -4.08 -1.99
CA HIS A 140 1.74 -2.76 -1.68
C HIS A 140 2.61 -2.24 -2.82
N ILE A 141 2.43 -0.96 -3.14
CA ILE A 141 3.31 -0.19 -4.00
C ILE A 141 3.66 1.09 -3.26
N ARG A 142 4.92 1.24 -2.88
CA ARG A 142 5.46 2.48 -2.32
C ARG A 142 6.17 3.26 -3.40
N ILE A 143 5.69 4.47 -3.65
CA ILE A 143 6.27 5.41 -4.61
C ILE A 143 7.00 6.47 -3.81
N LEU A 144 8.33 6.54 -3.90
CA LEU A 144 9.11 7.50 -3.14
C LEU A 144 8.94 8.92 -3.70
N GLY A 145 8.79 9.87 -2.79
CA GLY A 145 8.65 11.29 -3.07
C GLY A 145 9.70 12.11 -2.32
N ARG A 146 9.60 13.43 -2.44
CA ARG A 146 10.54 14.38 -1.83
C ARG A 146 10.57 14.31 -0.30
N ARG A 147 9.42 14.03 0.32
CA ARG A 147 9.17 14.18 1.78
C ARG A 147 8.47 12.99 2.41
N GLY A 148 8.44 11.87 1.70
CA GLY A 148 7.70 10.69 2.12
C GLY A 148 7.40 9.82 0.92
N TYR A 149 6.36 9.00 1.01
CA TYR A 149 5.96 8.10 -0.07
C TYR A 149 4.45 8.00 -0.19
N LEU A 150 3.98 7.76 -1.41
CA LEU A 150 2.61 7.28 -1.62
C LEU A 150 2.60 5.78 -1.38
N ASN A 151 1.64 5.31 -0.58
CA ASN A 151 1.34 3.90 -0.45
C ASN A 151 0.08 3.60 -1.25
N CYS A 152 0.22 2.80 -2.31
CA CYS A 152 -0.91 2.26 -3.05
C CYS A 152 -1.09 0.81 -2.60
N ASN A 153 -2.13 0.54 -1.82
CA ASN A 153 -2.45 -0.80 -1.36
C ASN A 153 -3.60 -1.39 -2.20
N VAL A 154 -3.32 -2.46 -2.94
CA VAL A 154 -4.35 -3.25 -3.59
C VAL A 154 -4.93 -4.23 -2.57
N ILE A 155 -6.23 -4.11 -2.34
CA ILE A 155 -6.99 -4.90 -1.37
C ILE A 155 -7.99 -5.75 -2.15
N GLY A 156 -7.91 -7.06 -2.01
CA GLY A 156 -8.82 -8.02 -2.63
C GLY A 156 -8.57 -9.42 -2.09
N ASP A 157 -9.15 -10.42 -2.71
CA ASP A 157 -8.91 -11.83 -2.44
C ASP A 157 -7.71 -12.37 -3.26
N MET A 158 -7.12 -13.49 -2.83
CA MET A 158 -5.98 -14.09 -3.54
C MET A 158 -6.30 -14.49 -5.00
N ASN A 159 -7.57 -14.71 -5.33
CA ASN A 159 -8.01 -14.96 -6.71
C ASN A 159 -7.80 -13.75 -7.64
N SER A 160 -7.74 -12.54 -7.08
CA SER A 160 -7.50 -11.31 -7.82
C SER A 160 -6.03 -11.14 -8.24
N LEU A 161 -5.07 -11.83 -7.61
CA LEU A 161 -3.63 -11.64 -7.84
C LEU A 161 -3.22 -11.73 -9.33
N PRO A 162 -3.66 -12.72 -10.13
CA PRO A 162 -3.28 -12.79 -11.54
C PRO A 162 -3.77 -11.61 -12.37
N GLU A 163 -4.93 -11.04 -12.06
CA GLU A 163 -5.42 -9.84 -12.75
C GLU A 163 -4.66 -8.59 -12.29
N VAL A 164 -4.43 -8.44 -10.98
CA VAL A 164 -3.64 -7.35 -10.42
C VAL A 164 -2.24 -7.31 -11.06
N GLN A 165 -1.56 -8.45 -11.16
CA GLN A 165 -0.24 -8.56 -11.81
C GLN A 165 -0.28 -8.15 -13.29
N ARG A 166 -1.36 -8.44 -14.03
CA ARG A 166 -1.52 -7.99 -15.42
C ARG A 166 -1.72 -6.48 -15.52
N GLN A 167 -2.47 -5.90 -14.57
CA GLN A 167 -2.80 -4.48 -14.57
C GLN A 167 -1.73 -3.60 -13.92
N ILE A 168 -0.78 -4.18 -13.17
CA ILE A 168 0.21 -3.43 -12.39
C ILE A 168 1.01 -2.45 -13.25
N GLY A 169 1.40 -2.85 -14.45
CA GLY A 169 2.12 -1.99 -15.40
C GLY A 169 1.31 -0.79 -15.90
N THR A 170 -0.01 -0.85 -15.81
CA THR A 170 -0.94 0.24 -16.13
C THR A 170 -1.23 1.12 -14.91
N ILE A 171 -1.36 0.50 -13.73
CA ILE A 171 -1.62 1.19 -12.46
C ILE A 171 -0.40 2.01 -12.03
N LEU A 172 0.80 1.41 -12.05
CA LEU A 172 2.05 2.03 -11.58
C LEU A 172 2.34 3.41 -12.18
N PRO A 173 2.25 3.64 -13.50
CA PRO A 173 2.52 4.96 -14.09
C PRO A 173 1.37 5.95 -13.92
N SER A 174 0.18 5.49 -13.52
CA SER A 174 -1.00 6.35 -13.38
C SER A 174 -0.94 7.26 -12.15
N ILE A 175 -0.12 6.91 -11.16
CA ILE A 175 0.02 7.65 -9.91
C ILE A 175 1.43 8.23 -9.86
N SER A 176 1.54 9.54 -9.68
CA SER A 176 2.84 10.22 -9.64
C SER A 176 2.80 11.49 -8.81
N PHE A 177 3.92 11.81 -8.16
CA PHE A 177 4.12 13.11 -7.53
C PHE A 177 4.17 14.24 -8.56
N ASN A 178 3.58 15.37 -8.21
CA ASN A 178 3.66 16.59 -9.00
C ASN A 178 5.03 17.27 -8.84
N ASP A 179 5.34 18.19 -9.75
CA ASP A 179 6.58 18.99 -9.70
C ASP A 179 6.76 19.66 -8.32
N GLY A 180 7.97 19.57 -7.78
CA GLY A 180 8.32 20.06 -6.44
C GLY A 180 8.10 19.04 -5.32
N HIS A 181 7.45 17.91 -5.61
CA HIS A 181 7.19 16.81 -4.66
C HIS A 181 7.85 15.49 -5.07
N ARG A 182 8.52 15.43 -6.23
CA ARG A 182 9.13 14.20 -6.72
C ARG A 182 10.38 13.87 -5.90
N TYR A 183 10.74 12.59 -5.85
CA TYR A 183 11.98 12.14 -5.20
C TYR A 183 13.21 12.94 -5.67
N ALA A 184 13.31 13.20 -6.97
CA ALA A 184 14.40 13.97 -7.57
C ALA A 184 14.39 15.48 -7.21
N ASP A 185 13.30 16.00 -6.63
CA ASP A 185 13.19 17.39 -6.21
C ASP A 185 13.72 17.62 -4.78
N PHE A 186 14.31 16.59 -4.15
CA PHE A 186 14.93 16.68 -2.84
C PHE A 186 16.06 17.71 -2.78
N ASP A 187 16.06 18.51 -1.73
CA ASP A 187 17.14 19.44 -1.39
C ASP A 187 17.61 19.17 0.04
N SER A 188 18.81 18.60 0.17
CA SER A 188 19.40 18.23 1.47
C SER A 188 19.65 19.41 2.41
N LYS A 189 19.51 20.66 1.95
CA LYS A 189 19.62 21.86 2.79
C LYS A 189 18.29 22.30 3.38
N LEU A 190 17.18 21.83 2.80
CA LEU A 190 15.83 22.31 3.11
C LEU A 190 14.92 21.20 3.60
N ASP A 191 15.11 19.98 3.10
CA ASP A 191 14.23 18.85 3.37
C ASP A 191 14.82 17.94 4.45
N GLU A 192 13.91 17.36 5.24
CA GLU A 192 14.23 16.40 6.28
C GLU A 192 14.45 15.01 5.65
N VAL A 193 15.46 14.30 6.14
CA VAL A 193 15.72 12.91 5.78
C VAL A 193 15.04 12.03 6.82
N ALA A 194 14.39 10.96 6.36
CA ALA A 194 13.73 10.00 7.23
C ALA A 194 14.74 9.35 8.18
N ALA A 195 14.26 8.87 9.33
CA ALA A 195 15.10 8.19 10.31
C ALA A 195 15.63 6.82 9.84
N TYR A 196 15.09 6.30 8.73
CA TYR A 196 15.42 5.01 8.12
C TYR A 196 15.50 5.13 6.60
N GLY A 197 16.20 4.17 5.99
CA GLY A 197 16.26 3.98 4.54
C GLY A 197 15.14 3.10 4.02
N ILE A 198 15.18 2.77 2.74
CA ILE A 198 14.14 1.99 2.06
C ILE A 198 13.97 0.58 2.66
N GLY A 199 15.00 0.03 3.30
CA GLY A 199 14.91 -1.26 4.01
C GLY A 199 14.03 -1.22 5.27
N GLY A 200 13.74 -0.03 5.81
CA GLY A 200 12.84 0.15 6.95
C GLY A 200 11.40 0.49 6.55
N LEU A 201 11.06 0.42 5.25
CA LEU A 201 9.70 0.60 4.76
C LEU A 201 8.90 -0.70 4.93
#